data_AF-A0A248YVD8-F1
#
_entry.id   AF-A0A248YVD8-F1
#
_cell.length_a   1.000
_cell.length_b   1.000
_cell.length_c   1.000
_cell.angle_alpha   90.00
_cell.angle_beta   90.00
_cell.angle_gamma   90.00
#
_symmetry.space_group_name_H-M   'P 1'
#
loop_
_entity.id
_entity.type
_entity.pdbx_description
1 polymer ?
#
loop_
_entity_poly.entity_id
_entity_poly.type
_entity_poly.pdbx_seq_one_letter_code
_entity_poly.pdbx_strand_id
1 'polypeptide(L)'
;MEAALRLYLERPFELITLASVAESAQVGVQTLIRRVGTKDGLFKALQQRLIPEFEDALGAPPDTGDPAAVAAAVATLYERWGDLIDRNYCQQLATPALRETVQAGRRVHHDWVGAAFARCLTGLPPDRRRLTHARLVAVTELGLWLALTRNEGLNPQEACDAMTQLIAACLASPQPGTAGTAH
;
A
#
# COMPACT_ATOMS: atom_id res chain seq x y z
N MET A 1 20.97 11.02 -5.95
CA MET A 1 19.64 10.51 -5.56
C MET A 1 19.40 9.14 -6.18
N GLU A 2 19.68 8.95 -7.46
CA GLU A 2 19.57 7.62 -8.13
C GLU A 2 20.30 6.50 -7.40
N ALA A 3 21.57 6.70 -7.01
CA ALA A 3 22.31 5.72 -6.21
C ALA A 3 21.60 5.34 -4.89
N ALA A 4 21.03 6.33 -4.19
CA ALA A 4 20.29 6.09 -2.97
C ALA A 4 18.97 5.34 -3.22
N LEU A 5 18.28 5.68 -4.32
CA LEU A 5 17.05 5.02 -4.73
C LEU A 5 17.32 3.55 -5.06
N ARG A 6 18.33 3.27 -5.87
CA ARG A 6 18.74 1.90 -6.21
C ARG A 6 19.04 1.07 -4.96
N LEU A 7 19.86 1.60 -4.04
CA LEU A 7 20.13 0.92 -2.77
C LEU A 7 18.87 0.69 -1.95
N TYR A 8 17.92 1.63 -1.98
CA TYR A 8 16.66 1.51 -1.26
C TYR A 8 15.75 0.42 -1.83
N LEU A 9 15.70 0.29 -3.17
CA LEU A 9 14.97 -0.79 -3.84
C LEU A 9 15.61 -2.16 -3.58
N GLU A 10 16.94 -2.23 -3.47
CA GLU A 10 17.68 -3.50 -3.37
C GLU A 10 17.92 -3.98 -1.93
N ARG A 11 17.99 -3.08 -0.95
CA ARG A 11 18.50 -3.42 0.40
C ARG A 11 17.52 -3.06 1.53
N PRO A 12 17.54 -3.82 2.65
CA PRO A 12 16.85 -3.43 3.87
C PRO A 12 17.39 -2.13 4.44
N PHE A 13 16.52 -1.38 5.13
CA PHE A 13 16.85 -0.08 5.73
C PHE A 13 18.16 -0.11 6.55
N GLU A 14 18.37 -1.14 7.36
CA GLU A 14 19.54 -1.26 8.24
C GLU A 14 20.87 -1.28 7.48
N LEU A 15 20.90 -1.87 6.28
CA LEU A 15 22.11 -1.99 5.45
C LEU A 15 22.42 -0.74 4.63
N ILE A 16 21.54 0.27 4.64
CA ILE A 16 21.72 1.52 3.91
C ILE A 16 22.35 2.54 4.87
N THR A 17 23.55 3.02 4.58
CA THR A 17 24.21 4.08 5.36
C THR A 17 24.50 5.29 4.47
N LEU A 18 24.68 6.47 5.07
CA LEU A 18 25.12 7.64 4.31
C LEU A 18 26.49 7.38 3.63
N ALA A 19 27.36 6.59 4.26
CA ALA A 19 28.64 6.19 3.68
C ALA A 19 28.45 5.30 2.44
N SER A 20 27.65 4.24 2.52
CA SER A 20 27.41 3.34 1.38
C SER A 20 26.72 4.06 0.22
N VAL A 21 25.85 5.02 0.52
CA VAL A 21 25.18 5.85 -0.50
C VAL A 21 26.18 6.81 -1.15
N ALA A 22 27.05 7.45 -0.37
CA ALA A 22 28.09 8.34 -0.88
C ALA A 22 29.09 7.59 -1.76
N GLU A 23 29.51 6.40 -1.34
CA GLU A 23 30.35 5.48 -2.12
C GLU A 23 29.67 5.11 -3.44
N SER A 24 28.42 4.63 -3.39
CA SER A 24 27.67 4.29 -4.60
C SER A 24 27.43 5.49 -5.52
N ALA A 25 27.37 6.71 -4.98
CA ALA A 25 27.17 7.93 -5.75
C ALA A 25 28.49 8.59 -6.18
N GLN A 26 29.65 8.02 -5.80
CA GLN A 26 30.98 8.57 -6.03
C GLN A 26 31.11 10.04 -5.55
N VAL A 27 30.53 10.35 -4.38
CA VAL A 27 30.63 11.66 -3.74
C VAL A 27 31.21 11.53 -2.33
N GLY A 28 31.72 12.64 -1.77
CA GLY A 28 32.12 12.69 -0.38
C GLY A 28 30.91 12.56 0.57
N VAL A 29 31.07 11.84 1.68
CA VAL A 29 30.02 11.68 2.72
C VAL A 29 29.55 13.04 3.24
N GLN A 30 30.46 14.00 3.39
CA GLN A 30 30.11 15.35 3.83
C GLN A 30 29.22 16.10 2.83
N THR A 31 29.40 15.86 1.54
CA THR A 31 28.52 16.40 0.48
C THR A 31 27.11 15.84 0.61
N LEU A 32 26.99 14.54 0.89
CA LEU A 32 25.70 13.90 1.11
C LEU A 32 25.02 14.44 2.38
N ILE A 33 25.74 14.51 3.50
CA ILE A 33 25.23 15.07 4.77
C ILE A 33 24.74 16.51 4.59
N ARG A 34 25.46 17.37 3.85
CA ARG A 34 25.00 18.74 3.56
C ARG A 34 23.66 18.77 2.81
N ARG A 35 23.37 17.76 1.99
CA ARG A 35 22.15 17.70 1.17
C ARG A 35 20.96 17.12 1.92
N VAL A 36 21.15 16.06 2.70
CA VAL A 36 20.05 15.29 3.31
C VAL A 36 20.05 15.32 4.84
N GLY A 37 21.10 15.87 5.45
CA GLY A 37 21.30 15.92 6.89
C GLY A 37 21.58 14.54 7.47
N THR A 38 20.51 13.80 7.71
CA THR A 38 20.53 12.51 8.40
C THR A 38 20.12 11.38 7.48
N LYS A 39 20.30 10.13 7.94
CA LYS A 39 19.75 8.95 7.27
C LYS A 39 18.23 9.10 7.10
N ASP A 40 17.51 9.52 8.13
CA ASP A 40 16.06 9.78 8.03
C ASP A 40 15.72 10.86 6.99
N GLY A 41 16.52 11.93 6.89
CA GLY A 41 16.35 12.95 5.85
C GLY A 41 16.56 12.39 4.43
N LEU A 42 17.51 11.46 4.25
CA LEU A 42 17.68 10.73 2.99
C LEU A 42 16.43 9.93 2.63
N PHE A 43 15.89 9.15 3.57
CA PHE A 43 14.69 8.35 3.32
C PHE A 43 13.48 9.23 3.03
N LYS A 44 13.27 10.33 3.77
CA LYS A 44 12.20 11.29 3.46
C LYS A 44 12.29 11.81 2.02
N ALA A 45 13.48 12.16 1.55
CA ALA A 45 13.70 12.58 0.17
C ALA A 45 13.44 11.45 -0.86
N LEU A 46 13.78 10.20 -0.52
CA LEU A 46 13.48 9.04 -1.37
C LEU A 46 11.98 8.77 -1.47
N GLN A 47 11.25 8.86 -0.36
CA GLN A 47 9.80 8.69 -0.36
C GLN A 47 9.12 9.74 -1.24
N GLN A 48 9.50 11.01 -1.08
CA GLN A 48 8.97 12.11 -1.90
C GLN A 48 9.19 11.87 -3.40
N ARG A 49 10.28 11.19 -3.78
CA ARG A 49 10.56 10.84 -5.18
C ARG A 49 9.71 9.67 -5.69
N LEU A 50 9.34 8.74 -4.81
CA LEU A 50 8.58 7.53 -5.13
C LEU A 50 7.07 7.72 -5.10
N ILE A 51 6.55 8.70 -4.36
CA ILE A 51 5.10 8.98 -4.27
C ILE A 51 4.45 9.05 -5.67
N PRO A 52 4.96 9.85 -6.64
CA PRO A 52 4.35 9.91 -7.97
C PRO A 52 4.35 8.58 -8.71
N GLU A 53 5.33 7.70 -8.45
CA GLU A 53 5.42 6.38 -9.10
C GLU A 53 4.43 5.38 -8.50
N PHE A 54 4.11 5.50 -7.21
CA PHE A 54 3.04 4.72 -6.57
C PHE A 54 1.67 5.21 -7.02
N GLU A 55 1.47 6.53 -7.10
CA GLU A 55 0.24 7.14 -7.60
C GLU A 55 -0.02 6.78 -9.07
N ASP A 56 1.01 6.81 -9.91
CA ASP A 56 0.95 6.36 -11.31
C ASP A 56 0.57 4.88 -11.42
N ALA A 57 1.22 4.01 -10.65
CA ALA A 57 0.95 2.57 -10.68
C ALA A 57 -0.45 2.21 -10.16
N LEU A 58 -0.94 2.91 -9.13
CA LEU A 58 -2.28 2.70 -8.60
C LEU A 58 -3.36 3.35 -9.48
N GLY A 59 -3.03 4.47 -10.13
CA GLY A 59 -3.94 5.24 -10.97
C GLY A 59 -5.04 5.98 -10.20
N ALA A 60 -5.91 6.65 -10.94
CA ALA A 60 -7.10 7.27 -10.38
C ALA A 60 -8.09 6.19 -9.90
N PRO A 61 -8.79 6.40 -8.77
CA PRO A 61 -9.78 5.46 -8.28
C PRO A 61 -10.93 5.29 -9.30
N PRO A 62 -11.29 4.05 -9.70
CA PRO A 62 -12.42 3.83 -10.59
C PRO A 62 -13.74 4.24 -9.92
N ASP A 63 -14.47 5.22 -10.44
CA ASP A 63 -15.79 5.64 -9.91
C ASP A 63 -16.96 4.74 -10.40
N THR A 64 -16.66 3.51 -10.80
CA THR A 64 -17.68 2.55 -11.25
C THR A 64 -18.16 1.65 -10.10
N GLY A 65 -17.37 1.51 -9.04
CA GLY A 65 -17.56 0.46 -8.03
C GLY A 65 -17.36 -0.95 -8.58
N ASP A 66 -16.70 -1.10 -9.73
CA ASP A 66 -16.42 -2.40 -10.36
C ASP A 66 -15.31 -3.13 -9.59
N PRO A 67 -15.62 -4.31 -8.99
CA PRO A 67 -14.64 -5.11 -8.27
C PRO A 67 -13.40 -5.48 -9.09
N ALA A 68 -13.57 -5.77 -10.39
CA ALA A 68 -12.48 -6.21 -11.24
C ALA A 68 -11.51 -5.05 -11.55
N ALA A 69 -12.04 -3.87 -11.84
CA ALA A 69 -11.23 -2.67 -12.07
C ALA A 69 -10.39 -2.30 -10.84
N VAL A 70 -10.97 -2.39 -9.64
CA VAL A 70 -10.27 -2.10 -8.39
C VAL A 70 -9.21 -3.16 -8.09
N ALA A 71 -9.52 -4.45 -8.26
CA ALA A 71 -8.55 -5.53 -8.08
C ALA A 71 -7.36 -5.40 -9.03
N ALA A 72 -7.60 -5.09 -10.31
CA ALA A 72 -6.55 -4.90 -11.31
C ALA A 72 -5.63 -3.71 -10.99
N ALA A 73 -6.18 -2.60 -10.51
CA ALA A 73 -5.40 -1.42 -10.11
C ALA A 73 -4.46 -1.72 -8.94
N VAL A 74 -4.96 -2.36 -7.88
CA VAL A 74 -4.11 -2.72 -6.73
C VAL A 74 -3.11 -3.83 -7.06
N ALA A 75 -3.49 -4.80 -7.91
CA ALA A 75 -2.57 -5.82 -8.42
C ALA A 75 -1.40 -5.18 -9.19
N THR A 76 -1.68 -4.21 -10.07
CA THR A 76 -0.64 -3.46 -10.80
C THR A 76 0.35 -2.78 -9.86
N LEU A 77 -0.16 -2.13 -8.79
CA LEU A 77 0.68 -1.54 -7.75
C LEU A 77 1.55 -2.59 -7.05
N TYR A 78 0.97 -3.74 -6.67
CA TYR A 78 1.67 -4.75 -5.88
C TYR A 78 2.64 -5.60 -6.70
N GLU A 79 2.38 -5.87 -7.97
CA GLU A 79 3.35 -6.52 -8.86
C GLU A 79 4.59 -5.65 -9.04
N ARG A 80 4.42 -4.33 -9.20
CA ARG A 80 5.52 -3.40 -9.43
C ARG A 80 6.28 -3.03 -8.15
N TRP A 81 5.55 -2.81 -7.06
CA TRP A 81 6.09 -2.18 -5.85
C TRP A 81 5.88 -2.99 -4.55
N GLY A 82 5.24 -4.16 -4.63
CA GLY A 82 4.87 -4.96 -3.46
C GLY A 82 6.05 -5.32 -2.57
N ASP A 83 7.19 -5.71 -3.14
CA ASP A 83 8.41 -6.04 -2.37
C ASP A 83 8.94 -4.87 -1.55
N LEU A 84 8.86 -3.65 -2.09
CA LEU A 84 9.29 -2.44 -1.38
C LEU A 84 8.30 -2.07 -0.28
N ILE A 85 6.99 -2.13 -0.57
CA ILE A 85 5.95 -1.82 0.39
C ILE A 85 5.98 -2.83 1.56
N ASP A 86 6.12 -4.12 1.26
CA ASP A 86 6.27 -5.19 2.24
C ASP A 86 7.49 -4.97 3.14
N ARG A 87 8.65 -4.68 2.55
CA ARG A 87 9.86 -4.36 3.30
C ARG A 87 9.66 -3.15 4.23
N ASN A 88 8.97 -2.12 3.75
CA ASN A 88 8.63 -0.97 4.58
C ASN A 88 7.70 -1.37 5.75
N TYR A 89 6.73 -2.25 5.53
CA TYR A 89 5.85 -2.76 6.59
C TYR A 89 6.64 -3.53 7.64
N CYS A 90 7.56 -4.41 7.24
CA CYS A 90 8.43 -5.15 8.16
C CYS A 90 9.35 -4.22 8.98
N GLN A 91 9.79 -3.10 8.39
CA GLN A 91 10.77 -2.20 9.00
C GLN A 91 10.16 -0.92 9.60
N GLN A 92 8.83 -0.79 9.64
CA GLN A 92 8.13 0.44 10.02
C GLN A 92 8.44 0.93 11.45
N LEU A 93 8.93 0.05 12.33
CA LEU A 93 9.28 0.41 13.70
C LEU A 93 10.75 0.83 13.86
N ALA A 94 11.58 0.68 12.82
CA ALA A 94 13.01 0.99 12.88
C ALA A 94 13.27 2.49 13.09
N THR A 95 12.51 3.36 12.43
CA THR A 95 12.58 4.82 12.65
C THR A 95 11.20 5.49 12.56
N PRO A 96 11.04 6.68 13.16
CA PRO A 96 9.81 7.48 12.99
C PRO A 96 9.49 7.77 11.52
N ALA A 97 10.50 8.03 10.69
CA ALA A 97 10.31 8.34 9.27
C ALA A 97 9.66 7.17 8.51
N LEU A 98 10.14 5.93 8.71
CA LEU A 98 9.53 4.76 8.07
C LEU A 98 8.10 4.50 8.58
N ARG A 99 7.86 4.71 9.87
CA ARG A 99 6.52 4.61 10.45
C ARG A 99 5.57 5.60 9.78
N GLU A 100 5.98 6.86 9.67
CA GLU A 100 5.21 7.91 9.02
C GLU A 100 4.88 7.56 7.57
N THR A 101 5.85 7.02 6.82
CA THR A 101 5.65 6.54 5.45
C THR A 101 4.60 5.44 5.37
N VAL A 102 4.71 4.40 6.20
CA VAL A 102 3.75 3.29 6.19
C VAL A 102 2.34 3.76 6.55
N GLN A 103 2.22 4.63 7.56
CA GLN A 103 0.93 5.20 7.93
C GLN A 103 0.36 6.12 6.84
N ALA A 104 1.20 6.86 6.12
CA ALA A 104 0.77 7.67 4.98
C ALA A 104 0.25 6.79 3.84
N GLY A 105 0.97 5.73 3.47
CA GLY A 105 0.52 4.78 2.45
C GLY A 105 -0.82 4.11 2.80
N ARG A 106 -1.01 3.71 4.07
CA ARG A 106 -2.29 3.16 4.54
C ARG A 106 -3.45 4.16 4.44
N ARG A 107 -3.21 5.45 4.72
CA ARG A 107 -4.23 6.50 4.53
C ARG A 107 -4.56 6.69 3.06
N VAL A 108 -3.55 6.75 2.20
CA VAL A 108 -3.74 6.85 0.74
C VAL A 108 -4.58 5.67 0.23
N HIS A 109 -4.25 4.44 0.61
CA HIS A 109 -5.01 3.24 0.23
C HIS A 109 -6.46 3.29 0.75
N HIS A 110 -6.64 3.60 2.03
CA HIS A 110 -7.95 3.75 2.65
C HIS A 110 -8.85 4.75 1.91
N ASP A 111 -8.30 5.93 1.59
CA ASP A 111 -9.02 7.01 0.93
C ASP A 111 -9.30 6.67 -0.54
N TRP A 112 -8.32 6.06 -1.23
CA TRP A 112 -8.45 5.61 -2.62
C TRP A 112 -9.56 4.56 -2.76
N VAL A 113 -9.61 3.56 -1.86
CA VAL A 113 -10.69 2.56 -1.82
C VAL A 113 -12.03 3.21 -1.51
N GLY A 114 -12.05 4.18 -0.59
CA GLY A 114 -13.26 4.94 -0.27
C GLY A 114 -13.83 5.68 -1.48
N ALA A 115 -12.95 6.29 -2.28
CA ALA A 115 -13.32 6.95 -3.53
C ALA A 115 -13.81 5.95 -4.59
N ALA A 116 -13.10 4.83 -4.78
CA ALA A 116 -13.45 3.83 -5.80
C ALA A 116 -14.84 3.19 -5.57
N PHE A 117 -15.27 3.08 -4.31
CA PHE A 117 -16.58 2.52 -3.94
C PHE A 117 -17.56 3.58 -3.41
N ALA A 118 -17.33 4.88 -3.64
CA ALA A 118 -18.15 5.95 -3.10
C ALA A 118 -19.65 5.76 -3.41
N ARG A 119 -19.96 5.35 -4.65
CA ARG A 119 -21.33 5.06 -5.09
C ARG A 119 -21.98 3.88 -4.35
N CYS A 120 -21.21 2.83 -4.08
CA CYS A 120 -21.68 1.64 -3.36
C CYS A 120 -21.87 1.92 -1.85
N LEU A 121 -21.08 2.85 -1.30
CA LEU A 121 -21.12 3.22 0.11
C LEU A 121 -22.17 4.30 0.41
N THR A 122 -22.58 5.06 -0.60
CA THR A 122 -23.61 6.11 -0.47
C THR A 122 -24.98 5.50 -0.15
N GLY A 123 -25.68 6.07 0.82
CA GLY A 123 -27.01 5.60 1.26
C GLY A 123 -26.98 4.44 2.25
N LEU A 124 -25.81 3.83 2.52
CA LEU A 124 -25.70 2.86 3.60
C LEU A 124 -25.78 3.54 4.98
N PRO A 125 -26.43 2.91 5.99
CA PRO A 125 -26.37 3.37 7.37
C PRO A 125 -24.91 3.52 7.86
N PRO A 126 -24.60 4.47 8.77
CA PRO A 126 -23.23 4.78 9.17
C PRO A 126 -22.38 3.56 9.58
N ASP A 127 -22.92 2.68 10.43
CA ASP A 127 -22.20 1.49 10.90
C ASP A 127 -21.94 0.49 9.78
N ARG A 128 -22.93 0.31 8.88
CA ARG A 128 -22.79 -0.56 7.71
C ARG A 128 -21.76 0.00 6.74
N ARG A 129 -21.80 1.30 6.47
CA ARG A 129 -20.82 1.99 5.62
C ARG A 129 -19.41 1.81 6.15
N ARG A 130 -19.21 2.06 7.46
CA ARG A 130 -17.90 1.89 8.12
C ARG A 130 -17.39 0.46 8.00
N LEU A 131 -18.24 -0.54 8.28
CA LEU A 131 -17.82 -1.94 8.24
C LEU A 131 -17.57 -2.44 6.81
N THR A 132 -18.42 -2.07 5.84
CA THR A 132 -18.22 -2.40 4.43
C THR A 132 -16.94 -1.76 3.90
N HIS A 133 -16.67 -0.49 4.20
CA HIS A 133 -15.43 0.18 3.81
C HIS A 133 -14.20 -0.49 4.43
N ALA A 134 -14.23 -0.81 5.73
CA ALA A 134 -13.13 -1.52 6.38
C ALA A 134 -12.85 -2.89 5.75
N ARG A 135 -13.89 -3.63 5.34
CA ARG A 135 -13.74 -4.90 4.62
C ARG A 135 -13.14 -4.69 3.23
N LEU A 136 -13.64 -3.71 2.48
CA LEU A 136 -13.10 -3.35 1.16
C LEU A 136 -11.63 -2.97 1.22
N VAL A 137 -11.23 -2.21 2.24
CA VAL A 137 -9.81 -1.89 2.50
C VAL A 137 -9.04 -3.18 2.76
N ALA A 138 -9.51 -4.03 3.69
CA ALA A 138 -8.81 -5.27 4.04
C ALA A 138 -8.64 -6.24 2.86
N VAL A 139 -9.64 -6.39 2.00
CA VAL A 139 -9.57 -7.29 0.84
C VAL A 139 -8.87 -6.69 -0.38
N THR A 140 -8.44 -5.43 -0.28
CA THR A 140 -7.62 -4.78 -1.31
C THR A 140 -6.18 -4.52 -0.85
N GLU A 141 -5.83 -4.90 0.38
CA GLU A 141 -4.51 -4.65 0.99
C GLU A 141 -3.41 -5.60 0.49
N LEU A 142 -2.17 -5.12 0.56
CA LEU A 142 -0.98 -5.89 0.18
C LEU A 142 -0.87 -7.21 0.97
N GLY A 143 -1.28 -7.21 2.23
CA GLY A 143 -1.25 -8.42 3.06
C GLY A 143 -2.07 -9.57 2.47
N LEU A 144 -3.23 -9.29 1.87
CA LEU A 144 -4.03 -10.32 1.18
C LEU A 144 -3.34 -10.76 -0.11
N TRP A 145 -2.84 -9.81 -0.91
CA TRP A 145 -2.09 -10.12 -2.14
C TRP A 145 -0.92 -11.07 -1.87
N LEU A 146 -0.12 -10.79 -0.83
CA LEU A 146 1.00 -11.64 -0.43
C LEU A 146 0.55 -13.01 0.08
N ALA A 147 -0.57 -13.09 0.81
CA ALA A 147 -1.12 -14.36 1.24
C ALA A 147 -1.52 -15.23 0.02
N LEU A 148 -2.24 -14.66 -0.94
CA LEU A 148 -2.67 -15.35 -2.15
C LEU A 148 -1.48 -15.80 -3.02
N THR A 149 -0.51 -14.92 -3.23
CA THR A 149 0.61 -15.19 -4.15
C THR A 149 1.73 -15.99 -3.50
N ARG A 150 2.27 -15.52 -2.36
CA ARG A 150 3.46 -16.12 -1.74
C ARG A 150 3.14 -17.33 -0.86
N ASN A 151 1.99 -17.34 -0.18
CA ASN A 151 1.65 -18.42 0.76
C ASN A 151 0.84 -19.52 0.06
N GLU A 152 -0.17 -19.15 -0.73
CA GLU A 152 -1.02 -20.11 -1.45
C GLU A 152 -0.50 -20.44 -2.86
N GLY A 153 0.49 -19.70 -3.36
CA GLY A 153 1.15 -20.00 -4.63
C GLY A 153 0.37 -19.62 -5.89
N LEU A 154 -0.65 -18.76 -5.77
CA LEU A 154 -1.43 -18.29 -6.92
C LEU A 154 -0.59 -17.39 -7.82
N ASN A 155 -0.79 -17.50 -9.13
CA ASN A 155 -0.21 -16.55 -10.07
C ASN A 155 -0.94 -15.18 -10.00
N PRO A 156 -0.37 -14.10 -10.57
CA PRO A 156 -0.97 -12.76 -10.46
C PRO A 156 -2.42 -12.65 -10.94
N GLN A 157 -2.77 -13.35 -12.02
CA GLN A 157 -4.13 -13.35 -12.55
C GLN A 157 -5.10 -14.05 -11.58
N GLU A 158 -4.72 -15.22 -11.06
CA GLU A 158 -5.53 -15.96 -10.08
C GLU A 158 -5.74 -15.16 -8.79
N ALA A 159 -4.69 -14.47 -8.31
CA ALA A 159 -4.79 -13.60 -7.15
C ALA A 159 -5.71 -12.40 -7.40
N CYS A 160 -5.61 -11.77 -8.58
CA CYS A 160 -6.51 -10.69 -9.00
C CYS A 160 -7.97 -11.16 -9.08
N ASP A 161 -8.22 -12.34 -9.65
CA ASP A 161 -9.56 -12.94 -9.72
C ASP A 161 -10.12 -13.24 -8.33
N ALA A 162 -9.29 -13.75 -7.41
CA ALA A 162 -9.67 -13.99 -6.02
C ALA A 162 -10.02 -12.69 -5.28
N MET A 163 -9.22 -11.63 -5.44
CA MET A 163 -9.54 -10.31 -4.88
C MET A 163 -10.83 -9.74 -5.45
N THR A 164 -11.06 -9.88 -6.76
CA THR A 164 -12.31 -9.49 -7.43
C THR A 164 -13.52 -10.15 -6.77
N GLN A 165 -13.46 -11.46 -6.53
CA GLN A 165 -14.53 -12.21 -5.88
C GLN A 165 -14.75 -11.78 -4.43
N LEU A 166 -13.68 -11.55 -3.66
CA LEU A 166 -13.76 -11.09 -2.27
C LEU A 166 -14.33 -9.67 -2.15
N ILE A 167 -13.96 -8.77 -3.05
CA ILE A 167 -14.56 -7.43 -3.14
C ILE A 167 -16.05 -7.54 -3.44
N ALA A 168 -16.44 -8.32 -4.46
CA ALA A 168 -17.85 -8.54 -4.80
C ALA A 168 -18.64 -9.11 -3.60
N ALA A 169 -18.06 -10.07 -2.87
CA ALA A 169 -18.68 -10.63 -1.67
C ALA A 169 -18.86 -9.59 -0.55
N CYS A 170 -17.91 -8.67 -0.37
CA CYS A 170 -18.03 -7.57 0.59
C CYS A 170 -19.19 -6.62 0.26
N LEU A 171 -19.43 -6.37 -1.03
CA LEU A 171 -20.53 -5.53 -1.51
C LEU A 171 -21.90 -6.24 -1.42
N ALA A 172 -21.93 -7.54 -1.70
CA ALA A 172 -23.15 -8.34 -1.66
C ALA A 172 -23.61 -8.74 -0.25
N SER A 173 -22.70 -8.71 0.74
CA SER A 173 -22.95 -9.19 2.10
C SER A 173 -24.22 -8.56 2.73
N PRO A 174 -25.27 -9.36 3.01
CA PRO A 174 -26.42 -8.91 3.78
C PRO A 174 -26.06 -8.73 5.26
N GLN A 175 -26.93 -8.07 6.02
CA GLN A 175 -26.76 -7.92 7.47
C GLN A 175 -26.66 -9.30 8.13
N PRO A 176 -25.77 -9.54 9.12
CA PRO A 176 -26.11 -10.48 10.16
C PRO A 176 -27.37 -9.91 10.83
N GLY A 177 -28.52 -10.53 10.58
CA GLY A 177 -29.78 -10.10 11.15
C GLY A 177 -29.61 -9.91 12.65
N THR A 178 -30.14 -8.81 13.17
CA THR A 178 -30.38 -8.67 14.61
C THR A 178 -31.14 -9.92 15.04
N ALA A 179 -30.46 -10.86 15.69
CA ALA A 179 -31.11 -12.01 16.30
C ALA A 179 -32.20 -11.43 17.19
N GLY A 180 -33.45 -11.69 16.81
CA GLY A 180 -34.61 -11.20 17.53
C GLY A 180 -34.49 -11.64 18.97
N THR A 181 -34.46 -10.67 19.89
CA THR A 181 -34.80 -10.92 21.28
C THR A 181 -36.27 -11.30 21.31
N ALA A 182 -36.55 -12.59 21.25
CA ALA A 182 -37.82 -13.15 21.65
C ALA A 182 -37.93 -13.06 23.18
N HIS A 183 -38.85 -12.23 23.65
CA HIS A 183 -39.49 -12.37 24.95
C HIS A 183 -40.98 -12.10 24.78
#